data_AF-S0JMS0-F1
#
_entry.id   AF-S0JMS0-F1
#
_cell.length_a   1.000
_cell.length_b   1.000
_cell.length_c   1.000
_cell.angle_alpha   90.00
_cell.angle_beta   90.00
_cell.angle_gamma   90.00
#
_symmetry.space_group_name_H-M   'P 1'
#
loop_
_entity.id
_entity.type
_entity.pdbx_description
1 polymer ?
#
loop_
_entity_poly.entity_id
_entity_poly.type
_entity_poly.pdbx_seq_one_letter_code
_entity_poly.pdbx_strand_id
1 'polypeptide(L)' 'MSTKRFVQLFVCYFLSIVIAIGLANLFPITNQWIYLLVVSIIGYVVLTIPLTIMTIMKKK' A
#
# COMPACT_ATOMS: atom_id res chain seq x y z
N MET A 1 9.82 -15.59 -13.24
CA MET A 1 10.06 -14.60 -12.17
C MET A 1 10.87 -15.30 -11.08
N SER A 2 12.03 -14.76 -10.69
CA SER A 2 12.75 -15.30 -9.53
C SER A 2 11.91 -15.11 -8.27
N THR A 3 11.75 -16.16 -7.46
CA THR A 3 10.96 -16.17 -6.20
C THR A 3 11.26 -14.96 -5.31
N LYS A 4 12.51 -14.50 -5.31
CA LYS A 4 12.97 -13.32 -4.57
C LYS A 4 12.16 -12.05 -4.87
N ARG A 5 11.78 -11.84 -6.14
CA ARG A 5 11.06 -10.64 -6.59
C ARG A 5 9.57 -10.68 -6.23
N PHE A 6 8.99 -11.87 -6.17
CA PHE A 6 7.61 -12.08 -5.72
C PHE A 6 7.47 -11.80 -4.22
N VAL A 7 8.37 -12.34 -3.41
CA VAL A 7 8.38 -12.12 -1.96
C VAL A 7 8.55 -10.64 -1.62
N GLN A 8 9.43 -9.93 -2.34
CA GLN A 8 9.61 -8.49 -2.16
C GLN A 8 8.31 -7.69 -2.43
N LEU A 9 7.63 -7.96 -3.55
CA LEU A 9 6.34 -7.35 -3.88
C LEU A 9 5.28 -7.68 -2.82
N PHE A 10 5.23 -8.93 -2.36
CA PHE A 10 4.29 -9.37 -1.35
C PHE A 10 4.50 -8.66 -0.01
N VAL A 11 5.75 -8.53 0.45
CA VAL A 11 6.08 -7.82 1.69
C VAL A 11 5.77 -6.33 1.57
N CYS A 12 6.08 -5.69 0.44
CA CYS A 12 5.74 -4.29 0.21
C CYS A 12 4.21 -4.05 0.19
N TYR A 13 3.46 -4.96 -0.44
CA TYR A 13 2.00 -4.90 -0.46
C TYR A 13 1.41 -5.10 0.94
N PHE A 14 1.92 -6.09 1.68
CA PHE A 14 1.47 -6.39 3.04
C PHE A 14 1.73 -5.22 4.00
N LEU A 15 2.94 -4.64 3.97
CA LEU A 15 3.25 -3.44 4.75
C LEU A 15 2.32 -2.27 4.37
N SER A 16 2.06 -2.08 3.08
CA SER A 16 1.22 -0.98 2.60
C SER A 16 -0.21 -1.06 3.14
N ILE A 17 -0.78 -2.27 3.17
CA ILE A 17 -2.13 -2.50 3.72
C ILE A 17 -2.15 -2.26 5.23
N VAL A 18 -1.16 -2.77 5.97
CA VAL A 18 -1.09 -2.60 7.43
C VAL A 18 -1.01 -1.11 7.78
N ILE A 19 -0.20 -0.34 7.05
CA ILE A 19 -0.08 1.11 7.23
C ILE A 19 -1.38 1.84 6.84
N ALA A 20 -2.01 1.46 5.72
CA ALA A 20 -3.25 2.07 5.26
C ALA A 20 -4.41 1.86 6.26
N ILE A 21 -4.54 0.66 6.80
CA ILE A 21 -5.54 0.34 7.83
C ILE A 21 -5.22 1.09 9.13
N GLY A 22 -3.95 1.15 9.55
CA GLY A 22 -3.53 1.91 10.72
C GLY A 22 -3.86 3.40 10.60
N LEU A 23 -3.58 3.99 9.44
CA LEU A 23 -3.91 5.38 9.12
C LEU A 23 -5.42 5.62 9.06
N ALA A 24 -6.18 4.70 8.48
CA ALA A 24 -7.63 4.85 8.38
C ALA A 24 -8.34 4.79 9.74
N ASN A 25 -7.82 4.00 10.69
CA ASN A 25 -8.37 3.94 12.05
C ASN A 25 -8.09 5.21 12.90
N LEU A 26 -7.14 6.06 12.50
CA LEU A 26 -6.91 7.36 13.15
C LEU A 26 -7.99 8.39 12.80
N PHE A 27 -8.73 8.18 11.72
CA PHE A 27 -9.86 9.03 11.36
C PHE A 27 -11.15 8.41 11.90
N PRO A 28 -11.89 9.09 12.81
CA PRO A 28 -13.17 8.61 13.32
C PRO A 28 -14.26 8.78 12.26
N ILE A 29 -14.18 8.01 11.18
CA ILE A 29 -15.14 8.01 10.09
C ILE A 29 -16.27 7.05 10.47
N THR A 30 -17.39 7.60 10.91
CA THR A 30 -18.61 6.84 11.28
C THR A 30 -19.30 6.20 10.08
N ASN A 31 -19.05 6.71 8.87
CA ASN A 31 -19.70 6.24 7.65
C ASN A 31 -18.82 5.21 6.91
N GLN A 32 -19.22 3.93 6.94
CA GLN A 32 -18.45 2.81 6.37
C GLN A 32 -18.12 3.00 4.88
N TRP A 33 -18.99 3.63 4.10
CA TRP A 33 -18.74 3.89 2.68
C TRP A 33 -17.59 4.88 2.45
N ILE A 34 -17.50 5.92 3.27
CA ILE A 34 -16.43 6.92 3.22
C ILE A 34 -15.13 6.29 3.71
N TYR A 35 -15.20 5.47 4.76
CA TYR A 35 -14.05 4.71 5.26
C TYR A 35 -13.45 3.81 4.17
N LEU A 36 -14.27 3.05 3.45
CA LEU A 36 -13.83 2.22 2.32
C LEU A 36 -13.15 3.01 1.21
N LEU A 37 -13.70 4.18 0.83
CA LEU A 37 -13.11 5.06 -0.17
C LEU A 37 -11.74 5.59 0.29
N VAL A 38 -11.65 6.06 1.53
CA VAL A 38 -10.42 6.61 2.11
C VAL A 38 -9.34 5.54 2.22
N VAL A 39 -9.69 4.34 2.72
CA VAL A 39 -8.77 3.19 2.78
C VAL A 39 -8.28 2.80 1.39
N SER A 40 -9.15 2.81 0.37
CA SER A 40 -8.77 2.46 -0.99
C SER A 40 -7.78 3.46 -1.59
N ILE A 41 -8.02 4.77 -1.38
CA ILE A 41 -7.12 5.84 -1.85
C ILE A 41 -5.77 5.77 -1.12
N ILE A 42 -5.78 5.68 0.21
CA ILE A 42 -4.55 5.58 1.00
C ILE A 42 -3.80 4.30 0.63
N GLY A 43 -4.49 3.16 0.54
CA GLY A 43 -3.91 1.89 0.13
C GLY A 43 -3.21 1.98 -1.22
N TYR A 44 -3.83 2.64 -2.20
CA TYR A 44 -3.23 2.84 -3.53
C TYR A 44 -1.99 3.75 -3.49
N VAL A 45 -2.04 4.86 -2.76
CA VAL A 45 -0.91 5.79 -2.60
C VAL A 45 0.26 5.11 -1.88
N VAL A 46 -0.02 4.33 -0.84
CA VAL A 46 1.04 3.61 -0.12
C VAL A 46 1.64 2.51 -0.99
N LEU A 47 0.85 1.90 -1.89
CA LEU A 47 1.32 0.93 -2.88
C LEU A 47 2.20 1.51 -3.99
N THR A 48 1.89 2.72 -4.45
CA THR A 48 2.66 3.36 -5.53
C THR A 48 4.07 3.72 -5.07
N ILE A 49 4.31 3.99 -3.80
CA ILE A 49 5.65 4.28 -3.24
C ILE A 49 6.66 3.13 -3.50
N PRO A 50 6.45 1.88 -3.03
CA PRO A 50 7.37 0.78 -3.26
C PRO A 50 7.47 0.40 -4.74
N LEU A 51 6.38 0.53 -5.51
CA LEU A 51 6.40 0.33 -6.96
C LEU A 51 7.28 1.35 -7.68
N THR A 52 7.21 2.62 -7.26
CA THR A 52 8.04 3.70 -7.82
C THR A 52 9.51 3.48 -7.49
N ILE A 53 9.82 3.12 -6.24
CA ILE A 53 11.19 2.78 -5.80
C ILE A 53 11.74 1.61 -6.61
N MET A 54 10.97 0.51 -6.75
CA MET A 54 11.38 -0.64 -7.56
C MET A 54 11.61 -0.28 -9.04
N THR A 55 10.78 0.61 -9.58
CA THR A 55 10.90 1.03 -11.00
C THR A 55 12.14 1.88 -11.22
N ILE A 56 12.46 2.78 -10.28
CA ILE A 56 13.68 3.59 -10.33
C ILE A 56 14.93 2.70 -10.17
N MET A 57 14.94 1.78 -9.22
CA MET A 57 16.07 0.85 -9.01
C MET A 57 16.31 -0.07 -10.20
N LYS A 58 15.28 -0.42 -10.96
CA LYS A 58 15.41 -1.30 -12.14
C LYS A 58 15.91 -0.58 -13.39
N LYS A 59 15.89 0.77 -13.40
CA LYS A 59 16.39 1.61 -14.49
C LYS A 59 17.85 2.04 -14.31
N LYS A 60 18.48 1.71 -13.18
CA LYS A 60 19.90 1.90 -12.92
C LYS A 60 20.63 0.59 -13.09
#